data_AF-A0A935AYL6-F1
#
_entry.id   AF-A0A935AYL6-F1
#
_cell.length_a   1.000
_cell.length_b   1.000
_cell.length_c   1.000
_cell.angle_alpha   90.00
_cell.angle_beta   90.00
_cell.angle_gamma   90.00
#
_symmetry.space_group_name_H-M   'P 1'
#
loop_
_entity.id
_entity.type
_entity.pdbx_description
1 polymer ?
#
loop_
_entity_poly.entity_id
_entity_poly.type
_entity_poly.pdbx_seq_one_letter_code
_entity_poly.pdbx_strand_id
1 'polypeptide(L)'
;MVTSHDCHHDKEWNTRRRKLIREGLAEDEAERIAESDDTLDRHFHASPLVPVSDFPADEHGNLRAGRVVGYFPVPACPDGAFPESVVDLTYRCTIDKRAISNRRWCLNAASRDKLRYAIARFDSFRSLDVGEKIEAAIGRTITDVAVDTSNRLAVAISLDDGSVLHLVQPPGEPDPSGRTAI
;
A
#
# COMPACT_ATOMS: atom_id res chain seq x y z
N MET A 1 -9.36 5.13 -4.61
CA MET A 1 -8.56 5.36 -3.39
C MET A 1 -7.09 5.30 -3.77
N VAL A 2 -6.29 6.28 -3.38
CA VAL A 2 -4.82 6.19 -3.55
C VAL A 2 -4.30 5.16 -2.55
N THR A 3 -3.58 4.15 -3.05
CA THR A 3 -3.12 3.00 -2.24
C THR A 3 -1.60 2.82 -2.27
N SER A 4 -0.87 3.68 -2.98
CA SER A 4 0.59 3.68 -2.95
C SER A 4 1.12 4.17 -1.61
N HIS A 5 2.27 3.62 -1.21
CA HIS A 5 3.03 4.09 -0.05
C HIS A 5 3.60 5.49 -0.32
N ASP A 6 3.68 6.34 0.71
CA ASP A 6 4.16 7.72 0.60
C ASP A 6 5.55 7.78 -0.08
N CYS A 7 6.45 6.83 0.23
CA CYS A 7 7.77 6.73 -0.39
C CYS A 7 7.78 6.44 -1.91
N HIS A 8 6.68 5.93 -2.48
CA HIS A 8 6.56 5.70 -3.92
C HIS A 8 6.14 6.97 -4.66
N HIS A 9 5.45 7.88 -3.96
CA HIS A 9 4.88 9.10 -4.50
C HIS A 9 5.81 10.30 -4.53
N ASP A 10 6.92 10.23 -3.81
CA ASP A 10 7.87 11.32 -3.71
C ASP A 10 9.25 10.87 -4.20
N LYS A 11 9.37 9.79 -4.98
CA LYS A 11 10.68 9.25 -5.34
C LYS A 11 11.36 10.16 -6.37
N GLU A 12 10.61 10.59 -7.37
CA GLU A 12 11.11 11.53 -8.38
C GLU A 12 11.30 12.91 -7.78
N TRP A 13 10.37 13.36 -6.92
CA TRP A 13 10.50 14.58 -6.11
C TRP A 13 11.76 14.55 -5.23
N ASN A 14 11.97 13.50 -4.42
CA ASN A 14 13.14 13.37 -3.56
C ASN A 14 14.44 13.32 -4.37
N THR A 15 14.42 12.65 -5.52
CA THR A 15 15.57 12.59 -6.44
C THR A 15 15.86 13.98 -7.00
N ARG A 16 14.83 14.74 -7.40
CA ARG A 16 14.96 16.11 -7.91
C ARG A 16 15.47 17.06 -6.83
N ARG A 17 14.88 17.07 -5.64
CA ARG A 17 15.32 17.87 -4.48
C ARG A 17 16.79 17.60 -4.14
N ARG A 18 17.19 16.34 -4.02
CA ARG A 18 18.59 15.96 -3.75
C ARG A 18 19.55 16.36 -4.87
N LYS A 19 19.09 16.38 -6.13
CA LYS A 19 19.89 16.88 -7.25
C LYS A 19 20.10 18.40 -7.15
N LEU A 20 19.03 19.16 -6.89
CA LEU A 20 19.07 20.62 -6.75
C LEU A 20 19.98 21.07 -5.59
N ILE A 21 19.92 20.38 -4.45
CA ILE A 21 20.82 20.65 -3.31
C ILE A 21 22.29 20.41 -3.71
N ARG A 22 22.59 19.31 -4.42
CA ARG A 22 23.95 19.03 -4.93
C ARG A 22 24.43 20.06 -5.96
N GLU A 23 23.52 20.70 -6.68
CA GLU A 23 23.79 21.78 -7.61
C GLU A 23 24.01 23.14 -6.91
N GLY A 24 23.93 23.17 -5.57
CA GLY A 24 24.25 24.34 -4.75
C GLY A 24 23.05 25.18 -4.30
N LEU A 25 21.82 24.71 -4.54
CA LEU A 25 20.62 25.39 -4.06
C LEU A 25 20.41 25.12 -2.55
N ALA A 26 19.89 26.14 -1.86
CA ALA A 26 19.42 25.97 -0.49
C ALA A 26 18.23 24.99 -0.45
N GLU A 27 18.07 24.31 0.69
CA GLU A 27 17.06 23.26 0.87
C GLU A 27 15.63 23.75 0.60
N ASP A 28 15.23 24.89 1.16
CA ASP A 28 13.91 25.51 0.94
C ASP A 28 13.65 25.88 -0.53
N GLU A 29 14.69 26.28 -1.27
CA GLU A 29 14.59 26.59 -2.70
C GLU A 29 14.47 25.31 -3.54
N ALA A 30 15.26 24.29 -3.20
CA ALA A 30 15.23 22.98 -3.85
C ALA A 30 13.88 22.28 -3.66
N GLU A 31 13.27 22.39 -2.47
CA GLU A 31 11.92 21.92 -2.20
C GLU A 31 10.89 22.64 -3.05
N ARG A 32 10.91 23.98 -3.06
CA ARG A 32 9.95 24.76 -3.83
C ARG A 32 10.00 24.44 -5.33
N ILE A 33 11.20 24.29 -5.90
CA ILE A 33 11.38 23.93 -7.31
C ILE A 33 10.86 22.51 -7.59
N ALA A 34 11.20 21.53 -6.74
CA ALA A 34 10.71 20.16 -6.90
C ALA A 34 9.18 20.06 -6.74
N GLU A 35 8.59 20.80 -5.79
CA GLU A 35 7.15 20.89 -5.57
C GLU A 35 6.40 21.48 -6.78
N SER A 36 7.04 22.42 -7.49
CA SER A 36 6.47 23.10 -8.66
C SER A 36 6.57 22.30 -9.96
N ASP A 37 7.30 21.19 -9.98
CA ASP A 37 7.49 20.34 -11.15
C ASP A 37 6.36 19.32 -11.26
N ASP A 38 5.34 19.66 -12.06
CA ASP A 38 4.13 18.85 -12.26
C ASP A 38 4.37 17.53 -13.02
N THR A 39 5.61 17.31 -13.48
CA THR A 39 6.00 16.08 -14.18
C THR A 39 6.49 15.00 -13.21
N LEU A 40 6.82 15.35 -11.97
CA LEU A 40 7.35 14.42 -10.97
C LEU A 40 6.25 13.57 -10.34
N ASP A 41 6.58 12.29 -10.19
CA ASP A 41 5.73 11.27 -9.60
C ASP A 41 4.34 11.27 -10.27
N ARG A 42 4.34 11.46 -11.59
CA ARG A 42 3.14 11.67 -12.43
C ARG A 42 2.12 10.56 -12.31
N HIS A 43 2.56 9.35 -11.95
CA HIS A 43 1.70 8.18 -11.85
C HIS A 43 1.61 7.72 -10.40
N PHE A 44 0.44 7.19 -10.03
CA PHE A 44 0.21 6.62 -8.72
C PHE A 44 -0.62 5.36 -8.78
N HIS A 45 -0.53 4.54 -7.74
CA HIS A 45 -1.37 3.37 -7.61
C HIS A 45 -2.68 3.72 -6.91
N ALA A 46 -3.78 3.27 -7.51
CA ALA A 46 -5.09 3.40 -6.94
C ALA A 46 -5.86 2.08 -7.00
N SER A 47 -6.77 1.95 -6.06
CA SER A 47 -7.75 0.87 -5.99
C SER A 47 -9.16 1.47 -6.03
N PRO A 48 -10.13 0.86 -6.72
CA PRO A 48 -11.47 1.42 -6.88
C PRO A 48 -12.25 1.35 -5.57
N LEU A 49 -13.25 2.22 -5.46
CA LEU A 49 -14.29 2.13 -4.46
C LEU A 49 -15.43 1.30 -5.05
N VAL A 50 -15.87 0.28 -4.33
CA VAL A 50 -16.99 -0.58 -4.71
C VAL A 50 -18.09 -0.41 -3.66
N PRO A 51 -19.32 -0.03 -4.05
CA PRO A 51 -20.45 0.03 -3.13
C PRO A 51 -20.68 -1.31 -2.43
N VAL A 52 -20.96 -1.29 -1.12
CA VAL A 52 -21.28 -2.52 -0.37
C VAL A 52 -22.54 -3.19 -0.92
N SER A 53 -23.47 -2.41 -1.48
CA SER A 53 -24.68 -2.90 -2.14
C SER A 53 -24.44 -3.83 -3.33
N ASP A 54 -23.25 -3.79 -3.92
CA ASP A 54 -22.90 -4.59 -5.09
C ASP A 54 -22.49 -6.03 -4.70
N PHE A 55 -22.37 -6.30 -3.39
CA PHE A 55 -22.06 -7.62 -2.83
C PHE A 55 -23.32 -8.32 -2.29
N PRO A 56 -23.30 -9.67 -2.17
CA PRO A 56 -24.36 -10.43 -1.49
C PRO A 56 -24.64 -9.91 -0.08
N ALA A 57 -25.92 -9.84 0.31
CA ALA A 57 -26.36 -9.22 1.56
C ALA A 57 -25.78 -9.87 2.82
N ASP A 58 -25.50 -11.16 2.78
CA ASP A 58 -24.86 -11.94 3.84
C ASP A 58 -23.38 -11.60 4.05
N GLU A 59 -22.72 -11.02 3.05
CA GLU A 59 -21.31 -10.60 3.15
C GLU A 59 -21.14 -9.18 3.72
N HIS A 60 -22.20 -8.37 3.73
CA HIS A 60 -22.12 -6.95 4.12
C HIS A 60 -21.52 -6.75 5.51
N GLY A 61 -21.89 -7.60 6.47
CA GLY A 61 -21.35 -7.55 7.84
C GLY A 61 -19.85 -7.80 7.88
N ASN A 62 -19.35 -8.76 7.11
CA ASN A 62 -17.93 -9.09 7.05
C ASN A 62 -17.11 -8.01 6.34
N LEU A 63 -17.66 -7.42 5.27
CA LEU A 63 -17.07 -6.30 4.55
C LEU A 63 -16.93 -5.07 5.47
N ARG A 64 -18.00 -4.68 6.15
CA ARG A 64 -18.01 -3.57 7.12
C ARG A 64 -17.02 -3.78 8.26
N ALA A 65 -16.90 -5.01 8.74
CA ALA A 65 -15.98 -5.38 9.81
C ALA A 65 -14.51 -5.48 9.35
N GLY A 66 -14.22 -5.33 8.05
CA GLY A 66 -12.87 -5.48 7.49
C GLY A 66 -12.32 -6.91 7.61
N ARG A 67 -13.21 -7.91 7.62
CA ARG A 67 -12.83 -9.32 7.77
C ARG A 67 -12.44 -9.97 6.44
N VAL A 68 -12.99 -9.47 5.34
CA VAL A 68 -12.74 -10.00 3.99
C VAL A 68 -11.38 -9.52 3.49
N VAL A 69 -10.45 -10.47 3.28
CA VAL A 69 -9.12 -10.18 2.74
C VAL A 69 -9.24 -9.64 1.32
N GLY A 70 -8.42 -8.64 0.98
CA GLY A 70 -8.50 -7.96 -0.31
C GLY A 70 -9.49 -6.79 -0.36
N TYR A 71 -10.27 -6.59 0.70
CA TYR A 71 -11.16 -5.43 0.81
C TYR A 71 -10.84 -4.61 2.06
N PHE A 72 -10.97 -3.28 1.94
CA PHE A 72 -10.80 -2.36 3.06
C PHE A 72 -12.09 -1.54 3.25
N PRO A 73 -12.72 -1.58 4.45
CA PRO A 73 -13.91 -0.80 4.73
C PRO A 73 -13.58 0.69 4.80
N VAL A 74 -14.27 1.48 3.98
CA VAL A 74 -14.07 2.93 3.98
C VAL A 74 -14.88 3.54 5.12
N PRO A 75 -14.24 4.32 6.02
CA PRO A 75 -14.99 5.05 7.04
C PRO A 75 -16.05 5.96 6.41
N ALA A 76 -17.17 6.15 7.10
CA ALA A 76 -18.25 7.01 6.63
C ALA A 76 -17.71 8.40 6.25
N CYS A 77 -18.02 8.84 5.04
CA CYS A 77 -17.62 10.15 4.54
C CYS A 77 -18.53 11.22 5.17
N PRO A 78 -18.00 12.28 5.83
CA PRO A 78 -18.81 13.26 6.55
C PRO A 78 -19.84 13.99 5.68
N ASP A 79 -19.55 14.16 4.40
CA ASP A 79 -20.38 14.88 3.42
C ASP A 79 -21.19 13.96 2.50
N GLY A 80 -21.10 12.64 2.70
CA GLY A 80 -21.77 11.64 1.85
C GLY A 80 -21.30 11.66 0.39
N ALA A 81 -20.06 12.06 0.11
CA ALA A 81 -19.54 12.18 -1.26
C ALA A 81 -19.60 10.89 -2.11
N PHE A 82 -19.71 9.73 -1.46
CA PHE A 82 -19.86 8.41 -2.07
C PHE A 82 -20.72 7.50 -1.16
N PRO A 83 -21.41 6.50 -1.73
CA PRO A 83 -22.20 5.54 -0.95
C PRO A 83 -21.31 4.72 -0.01
N GLU A 84 -21.92 4.00 0.94
CA GLU A 84 -21.18 3.02 1.77
C GLU A 84 -20.40 2.06 0.86
N SER A 85 -19.08 2.09 0.96
CA SER A 85 -18.18 1.44 0.00
C SER A 85 -17.01 0.77 0.71
N VAL A 86 -16.44 -0.22 0.04
CA VAL A 86 -15.13 -0.79 0.34
C VAL A 86 -14.12 -0.40 -0.73
N VAL A 87 -12.84 -0.36 -0.39
CA VAL A 87 -11.76 -0.33 -1.39
C VAL A 87 -11.47 -1.77 -1.80
N ASP A 88 -11.51 -2.05 -3.09
CA ASP A 88 -11.08 -3.34 -3.65
C ASP A 88 -9.57 -3.33 -3.91
N LEU A 89 -8.80 -3.89 -2.97
CA LEU A 89 -7.34 -3.98 -3.05
C LEU A 89 -6.87 -5.08 -4.01
N THR A 90 -7.77 -5.94 -4.48
CA THR A 90 -7.47 -6.97 -5.48
C THR A 90 -7.26 -6.34 -6.86
N TYR A 91 -7.90 -5.20 -7.11
CA TYR A 91 -7.76 -4.42 -8.33
C TYR A 91 -6.95 -3.14 -8.10
N ARG A 92 -5.63 -3.22 -8.35
CA ARG A 92 -4.75 -2.04 -8.35
C ARG A 92 -4.44 -1.62 -9.78
N CYS A 93 -4.66 -0.35 -10.07
CA CYS A 93 -4.28 0.26 -11.34
C CYS A 93 -3.31 1.42 -11.12
N THR A 94 -2.54 1.72 -12.15
CA THR A 94 -1.70 2.91 -12.21
C THR A 94 -2.47 4.01 -12.92
N ILE A 95 -2.62 5.16 -12.28
CA ILE A 95 -3.36 6.31 -12.79
C ILE A 95 -2.40 7.49 -12.94
N ASP A 96 -2.56 8.26 -14.02
CA ASP A 96 -1.89 9.55 -14.20
C ASP A 96 -2.55 10.62 -13.30
N LYS A 97 -1.77 11.40 -12.56
CA LYS A 97 -2.24 12.50 -11.70
C LYS A 97 -3.16 13.47 -12.45
N ARG A 98 -2.94 13.67 -13.75
CA ARG A 98 -3.78 14.54 -14.60
C ARG A 98 -5.17 13.97 -14.87
N ALA A 99 -5.41 12.69 -14.63
CA ALA A 99 -6.73 12.08 -14.70
C ALA A 99 -7.58 12.37 -13.44
N ILE A 100 -6.99 12.93 -12.37
CA ILE A 100 -7.73 13.32 -11.17
C ILE A 100 -8.39 14.67 -11.40
N SER A 101 -9.71 14.68 -11.46
CA SER A 101 -10.49 15.93 -11.56
C SER A 101 -10.66 16.64 -10.21
N ASN A 102 -10.83 15.89 -9.12
CA ASN A 102 -11.01 16.46 -7.78
C ASN A 102 -10.67 15.45 -6.68
N ARG A 103 -9.96 15.93 -5.64
CA ARG A 103 -9.74 15.18 -4.39
C ARG A 103 -10.96 15.34 -3.48
N ARG A 104 -11.80 14.30 -3.42
CA ARG A 104 -13.06 14.34 -2.67
C ARG A 104 -12.90 14.18 -1.16
N TRP A 105 -12.03 13.27 -0.71
CA TRP A 105 -11.93 12.92 0.70
C TRP A 105 -10.58 12.29 1.07
N CYS A 106 -10.25 12.30 2.36
CA CYS A 106 -8.98 11.79 2.90
C CYS A 106 -9.21 10.95 4.17
N LEU A 107 -8.49 9.84 4.27
CA LEU A 107 -8.45 9.03 5.49
C LEU A 107 -7.74 9.78 6.64
N ASN A 108 -8.32 9.70 7.83
CA ASN A 108 -7.63 10.09 9.06
C ASN A 108 -6.45 9.14 9.37
N ALA A 109 -5.57 9.52 10.30
CA ALA A 109 -4.36 8.75 10.60
C ALA A 109 -4.66 7.29 10.98
N ALA A 110 -5.59 7.06 11.90
CA ALA A 110 -5.96 5.71 12.33
C ALA A 110 -6.51 4.84 11.19
N SER A 111 -7.25 5.43 10.25
CA SER A 111 -7.79 4.71 9.09
C SER A 111 -6.71 4.44 8.04
N ARG A 112 -5.70 5.31 7.91
CA ARG A 112 -4.52 5.04 7.08
C ARG A 112 -3.73 3.86 7.61
N ASP A 113 -3.57 3.74 8.92
CA ASP A 113 -2.84 2.61 9.52
C ASP A 113 -3.58 1.29 9.28
N LYS A 114 -4.91 1.29 9.40
CA LYS A 114 -5.75 0.14 9.02
C LYS A 114 -5.66 -0.20 7.53
N LEU A 115 -5.60 0.81 6.65
CA LEU A 115 -5.42 0.59 5.22
C LEU A 115 -4.05 -0.04 4.92
N ARG A 116 -2.97 0.46 5.54
CA ARG A 116 -1.63 -0.12 5.41
C ARG A 116 -1.60 -1.57 5.86
N TYR A 117 -2.24 -1.88 6.99
CA TYR A 117 -2.41 -3.24 7.46
C TYR A 117 -3.19 -4.11 6.45
N ALA A 118 -4.30 -3.63 5.91
CA ALA A 118 -5.10 -4.36 4.92
C ALA A 118 -4.31 -4.65 3.63
N ILE A 119 -3.49 -3.69 3.17
CA ILE A 119 -2.59 -3.86 2.03
C ILE A 119 -1.55 -4.93 2.35
N ALA A 120 -0.88 -4.84 3.50
CA ALA A 120 0.13 -5.81 3.93
C ALA A 120 -0.46 -7.22 4.05
N ARG A 121 -1.64 -7.35 4.66
CA ARG A 121 -2.38 -8.61 4.80
C ARG A 121 -2.78 -9.22 3.45
N PHE A 122 -3.17 -8.40 2.48
CA PHE A 122 -3.51 -8.89 1.14
C PHE A 122 -2.26 -9.28 0.34
N ASP A 123 -1.20 -8.48 0.41
CA ASP A 123 0.06 -8.79 -0.28
C ASP A 123 0.74 -10.03 0.31
N SER A 124 0.60 -10.24 1.62
CA SER A 124 1.05 -11.47 2.27
C SER A 124 0.18 -12.67 1.96
N PHE A 125 -1.11 -12.52 1.65
CA PHE A 125 -1.94 -13.65 1.21
C PHE A 125 -1.46 -14.25 -0.13
N ARG A 126 -0.68 -13.49 -0.92
CA ARG A 126 0.01 -14.01 -2.12
C ARG A 126 1.21 -14.90 -1.79
N SER A 127 1.59 -15.01 -0.51
CA SER A 127 2.56 -15.96 0.04
C SER A 127 2.09 -16.37 1.44
N LEU A 128 1.28 -17.44 1.55
CA LEU A 128 0.59 -17.88 2.77
C LEU A 128 1.47 -17.82 4.05
N ASP A 129 2.75 -18.21 3.94
CA ASP A 129 3.73 -18.18 5.03
C ASP A 129 4.10 -16.78 5.54
N VAL A 130 3.98 -15.75 4.71
CA VAL A 130 4.22 -14.34 5.09
C VAL A 130 3.02 -13.79 5.86
N GLY A 131 1.81 -14.23 5.54
CA GLY A 131 0.58 -13.73 6.17
C GLY A 131 0.54 -14.01 7.66
N GLU A 132 0.77 -15.27 8.04
CA GLU A 132 0.81 -15.69 9.44
C GLU A 132 1.92 -14.98 10.23
N LYS A 133 3.10 -14.80 9.61
CA LYS A 133 4.24 -14.11 10.23
C LYS A 133 3.94 -12.63 10.46
N ILE A 134 3.24 -11.96 9.53
CA ILE A 134 2.82 -10.56 9.70
C ILE A 134 1.77 -10.44 10.79
N GLU A 135 0.77 -11.34 10.84
CA GLU A 135 -0.26 -11.31 11.88
C GLU A 135 0.36 -11.53 13.28
N ALA A 136 1.33 -12.45 13.41
CA ALA A 136 2.06 -12.67 14.66
C ALA A 136 2.97 -11.50 15.08
N ALA A 137 3.40 -10.66 14.13
CA ALA A 137 4.24 -9.50 14.36
C ALA A 137 3.45 -8.26 14.82
N ILE A 138 2.12 -8.25 14.76
CA ILE A 138 1.31 -7.09 15.16
C ILE A 138 1.49 -6.82 16.66
N GLY A 139 1.83 -5.58 17.01
CA GLY A 139 2.06 -5.15 18.40
C GLY A 139 3.47 -5.42 18.92
N ARG A 140 4.36 -5.97 18.09
CA ARG A 140 5.78 -6.15 18.39
C ARG A 140 6.60 -4.89 18.09
N THR A 141 7.78 -4.80 18.69
CA THR A 141 8.71 -3.69 18.45
C THR A 141 9.74 -4.09 17.40
N ILE A 142 9.91 -3.26 16.38
CA ILE A 142 10.97 -3.44 15.38
C ILE A 142 12.30 -3.03 16.00
N THR A 143 13.28 -3.94 16.00
CA THR A 143 14.61 -3.73 16.57
C THR A 143 15.66 -3.42 15.50
N ASP A 144 15.52 -3.99 14.30
CA ASP A 144 16.44 -3.76 13.18
C ASP A 144 15.74 -3.96 11.82
N VAL A 145 16.27 -3.32 10.78
CA VAL A 145 15.79 -3.45 9.39
C VAL A 145 16.97 -3.56 8.44
N ALA A 146 17.10 -4.70 7.77
CA ALA A 146 18.11 -4.96 6.75
C ALA A 146 17.48 -4.96 5.35
N VAL A 147 18.12 -4.25 4.42
CA VAL A 147 17.71 -4.21 3.01
C VAL A 147 18.84 -4.78 2.16
N ASP A 148 18.55 -5.86 1.43
CA ASP A 148 19.50 -6.38 0.45
C ASP A 148 19.52 -5.46 -0.77
N THR A 149 20.65 -4.79 -0.97
CA THR A 149 20.85 -3.84 -2.07
C THR A 149 21.18 -4.50 -3.40
N SER A 150 21.58 -5.79 -3.38
CA SER A 150 21.86 -6.58 -4.57
C SER A 150 20.56 -7.07 -5.23
N ASN A 151 19.57 -7.40 -4.41
CA ASN A 151 18.22 -7.76 -4.83
C ASN A 151 17.24 -6.74 -4.23
N ARG A 152 17.08 -5.59 -4.90
CA ARG A 152 16.48 -4.31 -4.45
C ARG A 152 15.04 -4.34 -3.87
N LEU A 153 14.49 -5.52 -3.63
CA LEU A 153 13.16 -5.74 -3.08
C LEU A 153 13.19 -6.59 -1.80
N ALA A 154 14.31 -7.25 -1.45
CA ALA A 154 14.37 -8.09 -0.25
C ALA A 154 14.63 -7.25 1.01
N VAL A 155 13.62 -7.17 1.88
CA VAL A 155 13.66 -6.49 3.17
C VAL A 155 13.46 -7.52 4.27
N ALA A 156 14.33 -7.49 5.29
CA ALA A 156 14.24 -8.30 6.50
C ALA A 156 14.06 -7.39 7.72
N ILE A 157 13.05 -7.68 8.55
CA ILE A 157 12.71 -6.90 9.75
C ILE A 157 12.93 -7.79 10.97
N SER A 158 13.79 -7.37 11.89
CA SER A 158 14.01 -8.04 13.17
C SER A 158 13.08 -7.48 14.23
N LEU A 159 12.47 -8.36 15.03
CA LEU A 159 11.55 -8.00 16.11
C LEU A 159 12.20 -8.20 17.49
N ASP A 160 11.56 -7.69 18.53
CA ASP A 160 12.01 -7.75 19.93
C ASP A 160 12.03 -9.16 20.53
N ASP A 161 11.28 -10.10 19.94
CA ASP A 161 11.30 -11.51 20.31
C ASP A 161 12.39 -12.33 19.58
N GLY A 162 13.23 -11.66 18.79
CA GLY A 162 14.31 -12.28 18.02
C GLY A 162 13.85 -12.92 16.71
N SER A 163 12.56 -12.84 16.36
CA SER A 163 12.07 -13.29 15.05
C SER A 163 12.47 -12.33 13.93
N VAL A 164 12.61 -12.87 12.71
CA VAL A 164 12.96 -12.09 11.51
C VAL A 164 11.90 -12.30 10.43
N LEU A 165 11.31 -11.20 9.98
CA LEU A 165 10.26 -11.17 8.98
C LEU A 165 10.83 -10.76 7.62
N HIS A 166 10.84 -11.71 6.68
CA HIS A 166 11.25 -11.48 5.30
C HIS A 166 10.05 -11.07 4.44
N LEU A 167 10.04 -9.82 3.96
CA LEU A 167 8.92 -9.24 3.24
C LEU A 167 8.81 -9.68 1.76
N VAL A 168 9.89 -10.17 1.18
CA VAL A 168 9.89 -10.73 -0.17
C VAL A 168 10.40 -12.15 -0.09
N GLN A 169 9.52 -13.10 -0.40
CA GLN A 169 9.89 -14.49 -0.58
C GLN A 169 10.10 -14.76 -2.08
N PRO A 170 11.09 -15.58 -2.45
CA PRO A 170 11.11 -16.15 -3.79
C PRO A 170 9.79 -16.90 -4.04
N PRO A 171 9.26 -16.91 -5.27
CA PRO A 171 8.07 -17.69 -5.58
C PRO A 171 8.30 -19.14 -5.15
N GLY A 172 7.32 -19.73 -4.47
CA GLY A 172 7.39 -21.13 -4.05
C GLY A 172 7.66 -22.03 -5.25
N GLU A 173 8.48 -23.06 -5.05
CA GLU A 173 8.72 -24.05 -6.10
C GLU A 173 7.38 -24.67 -6.53
N PRO A 174 7.12 -24.80 -7.84
CA PRO A 174 5.90 -25.45 -8.30
C PRO A 174 5.88 -26.88 -7.76
N ASP A 175 4.74 -27.25 -7.15
CA ASP A 175 4.50 -28.61 -6.71
C ASP A 175 4.68 -29.57 -7.91
N PRO A 176 5.51 -30.62 -7.82
CA PRO A 176 5.61 -31.64 -8.86
C PRO A 176 4.27 -32.30 -9.21
N SER A 177 3.22 -32.12 -8.40
CA SER A 177 1.86 -32.61 -8.63
C SER A 177 1.01 -31.77 -9.60
N GLY A 178 1.60 -30.81 -10.32
CA GLY A 178 0.94 -29.92 -11.28
C GLY A 178 -0.24 -30.58 -12.03
N ARG A 179 -1.43 -29.98 -11.88
CA ARG A 179 -2.70 -30.41 -12.48
C ARG A 179 -2.50 -30.92 -13.92
N THR A 180 -2.85 -32.19 -14.16
CA THR A 180 -3.14 -32.69 -15.51
C THR A 180 -4.18 -31.77 -16.15
N ALA A 181 -3.83 -31.24 -17.32
CA ALA A 181 -4.72 -30.42 -18.14
C ALA A 181 -6.10 -31.08 -18.28
N ILE A 182 -7.15 -30.31 -18.03
CA ILE A 182 -8.53 -30.61 -18.40
C ILE A 182 -8.79 -29.92 -19.73
#